data_AF-A0A7S2YWX1-F1
#
_entry.id   AF-A0A7S2YWX1-F1
#
_cell.length_a   1.000
_cell.length_b   1.000
_cell.length_c   1.000
_cell.angle_alpha   90.00
_cell.angle_beta   90.00
_cell.angle_gamma   90.00
#
_symmetry.space_group_name_H-M   'P 1'
#
loop_
_entity.id
_entity.type
_entity.pdbx_description
1 polymer ?
#
loop_
_entity_poly.entity_id
_entity_poly.type
_entity_poly.pdbx_seq_one_letter_code
_entity_poly.pdbx_strand_id
1 'polypeptide(L)'
;RRPRSPREKRDREEDYCYRMAESRLAKLAAHITGYGSKAGFRVAVLGASGGIGQPLSLLLKKTQLVRELHLYDVKGTAGVMADLSHINTLTKVRAFEGNQNLLDCLKDCDLVVIPAGVPRKPGMTRDDLFKINASIVASLTVGIAESCPNALVAIISNPVNSTVPIAAEVLKRKGCYDPARLF
;
A
#
# COMPACT_ATOMS: atom_id res chain seq x y z
N ARG A 1 -1.28 41.51 44.15
CA ARG A 1 -1.91 41.19 42.85
C ARG A 1 -3.30 40.62 43.14
N ARG A 2 -4.39 41.24 42.65
CA ARG A 2 -5.76 40.75 42.93
C ARG A 2 -5.96 39.34 42.34
N PRO A 3 -6.62 38.41 43.06
CA PRO A 3 -6.98 37.11 42.52
C PRO A 3 -7.99 37.29 41.39
N ARG A 4 -7.79 36.58 40.28
CA ARG A 4 -8.65 36.66 39.10
C ARG A 4 -10.02 36.05 39.39
N SER A 5 -11.05 36.65 38.80
CA SER A 5 -12.44 36.25 38.96
C SER A 5 -12.71 34.85 38.34
N PRO A 6 -13.74 34.13 38.81
CA PRO A 6 -14.13 32.84 38.24
C PRO A 6 -14.50 32.90 36.74
N ARG A 7 -14.89 34.07 36.23
CA ARG A 7 -15.19 34.28 34.81
C ARG A 7 -13.90 34.33 33.99
N GLU A 8 -12.92 35.11 34.42
CA GLU A 8 -11.60 35.22 33.77
C GLU A 8 -10.77 33.92 33.79
N LYS A 9 -11.09 32.97 34.68
CA LYS A 9 -10.48 31.63 34.69
C LYS A 9 -11.12 30.74 33.64
N ARG A 10 -12.47 30.74 33.53
CA ARG A 10 -13.22 29.97 32.53
C ARG A 10 -12.92 30.42 31.11
N ASP A 11 -12.94 31.74 30.86
CA ASP A 11 -12.63 32.30 29.54
C ASP A 11 -11.22 31.90 29.06
N ARG A 12 -10.28 31.68 30.00
CA ARG A 12 -8.91 31.27 29.70
C ARG A 12 -8.76 29.77 29.46
N GLU A 13 -9.55 28.95 30.15
CA GLU A 13 -9.64 27.51 29.89
C GLU A 13 -10.30 27.23 28.54
N GLU A 14 -11.35 27.99 28.19
CA GLU A 14 -11.99 27.92 26.87
C GLU A 14 -11.01 28.32 25.76
N ASP A 15 -10.27 29.43 25.93
CA ASP A 15 -9.23 29.87 24.99
C ASP A 15 -8.06 28.87 24.89
N TYR A 16 -7.69 28.19 25.99
CA TYR A 16 -6.70 27.12 25.96
C TYR A 16 -7.20 25.87 25.21
N CYS A 17 -8.44 25.45 25.47
CA CYS A 17 -9.08 24.36 24.74
C CYS A 17 -9.24 24.67 23.25
N TYR A 18 -9.59 25.91 22.91
CA TYR A 18 -9.70 26.38 21.53
C TYR A 18 -8.35 26.36 20.83
N ARG A 19 -7.28 26.88 21.46
CA ARG A 19 -5.92 26.82 20.91
C ARG A 19 -5.37 25.39 20.78
N MET A 20 -5.72 24.51 21.72
CA MET A 20 -5.39 23.08 21.62
C MET A 20 -6.15 22.40 20.46
N ALA A 21 -7.43 22.72 20.28
CA ALA A 21 -8.25 22.23 19.17
C ALA A 21 -7.72 22.77 17.83
N GLU A 22 -7.39 24.05 17.72
CA GLU A 22 -6.75 24.63 16.53
C GLU A 22 -5.39 24.00 16.26
N SER A 23 -4.58 23.69 17.28
CA SER A 23 -3.30 23.01 17.07
C SER A 23 -3.47 21.57 16.55
N ARG A 24 -4.52 20.88 16.97
CA ARG A 24 -4.87 19.53 16.51
C ARG A 24 -5.46 19.57 15.10
N LEU A 25 -6.32 20.53 14.82
CA LEU A 25 -6.88 20.80 13.49
C LEU A 25 -5.80 21.25 12.52
N ALA A 26 -4.82 22.05 12.95
CA ALA A 26 -3.67 22.46 12.13
C ALA A 26 -2.74 21.27 11.86
N LYS A 27 -2.57 20.34 12.81
CA LYS A 27 -1.81 19.09 12.60
C LYS A 27 -2.55 18.12 11.69
N LEU A 28 -3.86 17.99 11.85
CA LEU A 28 -4.71 17.17 10.98
C LEU A 28 -4.76 17.78 9.57
N ALA A 29 -4.94 19.09 9.48
CA ALA A 29 -4.85 19.86 8.25
C ALA A 29 -3.46 19.70 7.65
N ALA A 30 -2.35 19.80 8.39
CA ALA A 30 -1.00 19.52 7.90
C ALA A 30 -0.79 18.07 7.48
N HIS A 31 -1.52 17.11 8.07
CA HIS A 31 -1.52 15.72 7.62
C HIS A 31 -2.31 15.54 6.32
N ILE A 32 -3.41 16.29 6.15
CA ILE A 32 -4.25 16.33 4.94
C ILE A 32 -3.63 17.21 3.84
N THR A 33 -2.90 18.28 4.18
CA THR A 33 -2.25 19.24 3.28
C THR A 33 -0.78 18.91 3.07
N GLY A 34 -0.18 18.04 3.87
CA GLY A 34 1.06 17.31 3.56
C GLY A 34 0.87 16.32 2.40
N TYR A 35 -0.36 15.86 2.18
CA TYR A 35 -0.81 15.24 0.92
C TYR A 35 -1.06 16.25 -0.21
N GLY A 36 -1.04 17.54 0.11
CA GLY A 36 -1.27 18.67 -0.80
C GLY A 36 0.00 19.13 -1.54
N SER A 37 1.11 18.41 -1.48
CA SER A 37 2.30 18.71 -2.26
C SER A 37 2.33 17.95 -3.58
N LYS A 38 1.47 18.27 -4.56
CA LYS A 38 1.62 17.88 -6.00
C LYS A 38 1.89 16.40 -6.37
N ALA A 39 1.97 15.45 -5.44
CA ALA A 39 2.43 14.08 -5.68
C ALA A 39 1.41 13.10 -5.12
N GLY A 40 0.49 12.61 -5.97
CA GLY A 40 -0.33 11.45 -5.61
C GLY A 40 0.53 10.20 -5.50
N PHE A 41 -0.06 9.13 -4.97
CA PHE A 41 0.66 7.91 -4.63
C PHE A 41 1.12 7.09 -5.84
N ARG A 42 2.27 6.45 -5.69
CA ARG A 42 2.71 5.35 -6.53
C ARG A 42 2.31 4.03 -5.89
N VAL A 43 1.45 3.29 -6.57
CA VAL A 43 0.90 2.02 -6.09
C VAL A 43 1.34 0.90 -7.02
N ALA A 44 1.89 -0.18 -6.47
CA ALA A 44 2.18 -1.40 -7.20
C ALA A 44 1.16 -2.50 -6.87
N VAL A 45 0.70 -3.21 -7.90
CA VAL A 45 -0.11 -4.42 -7.77
C VAL A 45 0.70 -5.60 -8.28
N LEU A 46 1.09 -6.51 -7.38
CA LEU A 46 1.87 -7.70 -7.70
C LEU A 46 0.92 -8.89 -7.89
N GLY A 47 0.80 -9.39 -9.12
CA GLY A 47 -0.27 -10.32 -9.54
C GLY A 47 -1.41 -9.62 -10.27
N ALA A 48 -1.10 -8.54 -11.01
CA ALA A 48 -2.07 -7.66 -11.66
C ALA A 48 -2.88 -8.34 -12.77
N SER A 49 -2.37 -9.40 -13.39
CA SER A 49 -3.06 -10.14 -14.46
C SER A 49 -4.03 -11.18 -13.92
N GLY A 50 -3.99 -11.47 -12.61
CA GLY A 50 -4.85 -12.46 -11.96
C GLY A 50 -6.31 -12.01 -11.81
N GLY A 51 -7.18 -12.95 -11.43
CA GLY A 51 -8.63 -12.70 -11.28
C GLY A 51 -8.99 -11.64 -10.22
N ILE A 52 -8.15 -11.45 -9.20
CA ILE A 52 -8.28 -10.34 -8.24
C ILE A 52 -7.52 -9.10 -8.75
N GLY A 53 -6.35 -9.29 -9.33
CA GLY A 53 -5.45 -8.22 -9.78
C GLY A 53 -6.11 -7.28 -10.79
N GLN A 54 -6.83 -7.81 -11.79
CA GLN A 54 -7.46 -6.99 -12.82
C GLN A 54 -8.54 -6.05 -12.26
N PRO A 55 -9.59 -6.53 -11.55
CA PRO A 55 -10.60 -5.64 -10.99
C PRO A 55 -10.04 -4.72 -9.91
N LEU A 56 -9.07 -5.16 -9.11
CA LEU A 56 -8.39 -4.29 -8.14
C LEU A 56 -7.67 -3.14 -8.84
N SER A 57 -6.93 -3.43 -9.91
CA SER A 57 -6.21 -2.42 -10.69
C SER A 57 -7.15 -1.43 -11.36
N LEU A 58 -8.32 -1.89 -11.83
CA LEU A 58 -9.39 -1.04 -12.33
C LEU A 58 -9.90 -0.06 -11.26
N LEU A 59 -10.17 -0.54 -10.05
CA LEU A 59 -10.64 0.31 -8.96
C LEU A 59 -9.57 1.32 -8.52
N LEU A 60 -8.31 0.91 -8.45
CA LEU A 60 -7.18 1.80 -8.15
C LEU A 60 -6.99 2.87 -9.24
N LYS A 61 -7.14 2.53 -10.51
CA LYS A 61 -7.08 3.48 -11.63
C LYS A 61 -8.17 4.56 -11.55
N LYS A 62 -9.30 4.29 -10.90
CA LYS A 62 -10.41 5.24 -10.76
C LYS A 62 -10.25 6.22 -9.59
N THR A 63 -9.30 6.01 -8.68
CA THR A 63 -9.12 6.90 -7.52
C THR A 63 -8.27 8.13 -7.86
N GLN A 64 -8.60 9.27 -7.27
CA GLN A 64 -7.86 10.53 -7.45
C GLN A 64 -6.56 10.57 -6.63
N LEU A 65 -6.38 9.63 -5.69
CA LEU A 65 -5.20 9.58 -4.82
C LEU A 65 -3.99 8.90 -5.50
N VAL A 66 -4.20 8.09 -6.53
CA VAL A 66 -3.14 7.32 -7.19
C VAL A 66 -2.64 8.06 -8.42
N ARG A 67 -1.37 8.44 -8.41
CA ARG A 67 -0.70 9.16 -9.50
C ARG A 67 -0.05 8.22 -10.51
N GLU A 68 0.61 7.17 -10.05
CA GLU A 68 1.12 6.09 -10.89
C GLU A 68 0.68 4.73 -10.34
N LEU A 69 0.25 3.86 -11.25
CA LEU A 69 -0.17 2.51 -10.97
C LEU A 69 0.76 1.56 -11.72
N HIS A 70 1.58 0.83 -10.97
CA HIS A 70 2.50 -0.17 -11.50
C HIS A 70 1.84 -1.54 -11.45
N LEU A 71 1.75 -2.21 -12.59
CA LEU A 71 1.17 -3.53 -12.73
C LEU A 71 2.30 -4.53 -12.95
N TYR A 72 2.46 -5.46 -12.01
CA TYR A 72 3.42 -6.54 -12.12
C TYR A 72 2.73 -7.89 -12.19
N ASP A 73 3.23 -8.75 -13.07
CA ASP A 73 2.88 -10.16 -13.11
C ASP A 73 3.99 -10.92 -13.86
N VAL A 74 3.97 -12.25 -13.78
CA VAL A 74 4.89 -13.07 -14.57
C VAL A 74 4.56 -13.02 -16.06
N LYS A 75 3.31 -12.72 -16.42
CA LYS A 75 2.83 -12.55 -17.79
C LYS A 75 1.54 -11.74 -17.89
N GLY A 76 1.26 -11.19 -19.07
CA GLY A 76 -0.02 -10.60 -19.44
C GLY A 76 -0.25 -9.17 -18.96
N THR A 77 0.74 -8.51 -18.35
CA THR A 77 0.55 -7.15 -17.80
C THR A 77 0.39 -6.10 -18.88
N ALA A 78 0.99 -6.30 -20.06
CA ALA A 78 0.90 -5.35 -21.17
C ALA A 78 -0.55 -5.14 -21.64
N GLY A 79 -1.33 -6.22 -21.74
CA GLY A 79 -2.75 -6.16 -22.10
C GLY A 79 -3.58 -5.44 -21.05
N VAL A 80 -3.40 -5.79 -19.77
CA VAL A 80 -4.11 -5.16 -18.65
C VAL A 80 -3.79 -3.66 -18.57
N MET A 81 -2.53 -3.28 -18.77
CA MET A 81 -2.12 -1.87 -18.82
C MET A 81 -2.77 -1.13 -19.99
N ALA A 82 -2.82 -1.74 -21.19
CA ALA A 82 -3.45 -1.13 -22.35
C ALA A 82 -4.94 -0.84 -22.08
N ASP A 83 -5.67 -1.82 -21.55
CA ASP A 83 -7.08 -1.67 -21.18
C ASP A 83 -7.30 -0.55 -20.16
N LEU A 84 -6.50 -0.51 -19.09
CA LEU A 84 -6.62 0.52 -18.05
C LEU A 84 -6.17 1.91 -18.54
N SER A 85 -5.25 1.99 -19.50
CA SER A 85 -4.74 3.26 -20.03
C SER A 85 -5.79 4.07 -20.77
N HIS A 86 -6.83 3.42 -21.32
CA HIS A 86 -7.94 4.09 -22.01
C HIS A 86 -8.93 4.78 -21.06
N ILE A 87 -8.85 4.53 -19.76
CA ILE A 87 -9.72 5.14 -18.76
C ILE A 87 -9.26 6.59 -18.53
N ASN A 88 -10.15 7.55 -18.81
CA ASN A 88 -9.90 8.99 -18.68
C ASN A 88 -9.76 9.45 -17.21
N THR A 89 -8.58 9.17 -16.65
CA THR A 89 -8.14 9.56 -15.30
C THR A 89 -6.67 9.94 -15.35
N LEU A 90 -6.22 10.77 -14.41
CA LEU A 90 -4.85 11.32 -14.40
C LEU A 90 -3.75 10.31 -14.05
N THR A 91 -4.13 9.14 -13.50
CA THR A 91 -3.20 8.08 -13.09
C THR A 91 -2.42 7.53 -14.29
N LYS A 92 -1.10 7.51 -14.23
CA LYS A 92 -0.27 6.83 -15.24
C LYS A 92 -0.23 5.33 -14.92
N VAL A 93 -0.45 4.48 -15.91
CA VAL A 93 -0.36 3.02 -15.73
C VAL A 93 0.90 2.52 -16.41
N ARG A 94 1.67 1.66 -15.73
CA ARG A 94 2.88 1.03 -16.26
C ARG A 94 2.80 -0.48 -16.09
N ALA A 95 3.24 -1.22 -17.10
CA ALA A 95 3.33 -2.68 -17.05
C ALA A 95 4.77 -3.12 -16.81
N PHE A 96 4.95 -4.12 -15.95
CA PHE A 96 6.20 -4.79 -15.67
C PHE A 96 5.95 -6.29 -15.76
N GLU A 97 6.65 -6.99 -16.65
CA GLU A 97 6.43 -8.41 -16.90
C GLU A 97 7.70 -9.22 -16.64
N GLY A 98 7.57 -10.33 -15.91
CA GLY A 98 8.68 -11.24 -15.63
C GLY A 98 9.57 -10.78 -14.47
N ASN A 99 10.20 -11.77 -13.83
CA ASN A 99 10.91 -11.58 -12.55
C ASN A 99 12.03 -10.53 -12.60
N GLN A 100 12.68 -10.37 -13.76
CA GLN A 100 13.74 -9.38 -13.97
C GLN A 100 13.26 -7.93 -13.81
N ASN A 101 11.96 -7.68 -13.99
CA ASN A 101 11.36 -6.34 -13.93
C ASN A 101 10.69 -6.04 -12.58
N LEU A 102 10.76 -6.96 -11.60
CA LEU A 102 10.14 -6.77 -10.29
C LEU A 102 10.70 -5.55 -9.54
N LEU A 103 12.03 -5.39 -9.52
CA LEU A 103 12.66 -4.28 -8.78
C LEU A 103 12.31 -2.91 -9.40
N ASP A 104 12.27 -2.84 -10.72
CA ASP A 104 11.86 -1.64 -11.46
C ASP A 104 10.39 -1.30 -11.22
N CYS A 105 9.53 -2.33 -11.12
CA CYS A 105 8.13 -2.14 -10.73
C CYS A 105 8.01 -1.54 -9.33
N LEU A 106 8.82 -1.99 -8.38
CA LEU A 106 8.71 -1.61 -6.98
C LEU A 106 9.34 -0.25 -6.66
N LYS A 107 10.13 0.29 -7.59
CA LYS A 107 10.93 1.50 -7.34
C LYS A 107 10.06 2.66 -6.88
N ASP A 108 10.40 3.19 -5.70
CA ASP A 108 9.74 4.30 -5.03
C ASP A 108 8.21 4.15 -4.84
N CYS A 109 7.70 2.92 -4.72
CA CYS A 109 6.29 2.71 -4.41
C CYS A 109 5.97 3.14 -2.98
N ASP A 110 4.80 3.78 -2.81
CA ASP A 110 4.26 4.18 -1.51
C ASP A 110 3.38 3.05 -0.91
N LEU A 111 2.72 2.29 -1.78
CA LEU A 111 1.88 1.15 -1.45
C LEU A 111 2.13 0.00 -2.42
N VAL A 112 2.29 -1.20 -1.88
CA VAL A 112 2.41 -2.45 -2.63
C VAL A 112 1.29 -3.38 -2.19
N VAL A 113 0.46 -3.80 -3.14
CA VAL A 113 -0.63 -4.75 -2.90
C VAL A 113 -0.27 -6.09 -3.54
N ILE A 114 -0.40 -7.18 -2.78
CA ILE A 114 0.00 -8.52 -3.21
C ILE A 114 -1.23 -9.43 -3.30
N PRO A 115 -2.01 -9.37 -4.41
CA PRO A 115 -2.98 -10.40 -4.77
C PRO A 115 -2.35 -11.64 -5.42
N ALA A 116 -1.04 -11.62 -5.74
CA ALA A 116 -0.34 -12.73 -6.38
C ALA A 116 -0.50 -14.04 -5.59
N GLY A 117 -0.83 -15.10 -6.30
CA GLY A 117 -0.99 -16.42 -5.73
C GLY A 117 -1.74 -17.33 -6.69
N VAL A 118 -1.63 -18.63 -6.44
CA VAL A 118 -2.38 -19.62 -7.21
C VAL A 118 -3.73 -19.84 -6.52
N PRO A 119 -4.87 -19.79 -7.24
CA PRO A 119 -6.13 -20.18 -6.65
C PRO A 119 -6.14 -21.69 -6.37
N ARG A 120 -6.91 -22.12 -5.37
CA ARG A 120 -7.04 -23.54 -5.07
C ARG A 120 -7.60 -24.29 -6.29
N LYS A 121 -6.87 -25.27 -6.79
CA LYS A 121 -7.32 -26.15 -7.88
C LYS A 121 -7.94 -27.44 -7.33
N PRO A 122 -8.88 -28.08 -8.04
CA PRO A 122 -9.34 -29.42 -7.70
C PRO A 122 -8.14 -30.38 -7.57
N GLY A 123 -8.13 -31.21 -6.52
CA GLY A 123 -7.04 -32.14 -6.23
C GLY A 123 -5.82 -31.55 -5.50
N MET A 124 -5.74 -30.22 -5.32
CA MET A 124 -4.66 -29.60 -4.55
C MET A 124 -4.95 -29.64 -3.04
N THR A 125 -3.98 -30.08 -2.25
CA THR A 125 -4.10 -30.06 -0.78
C THR A 125 -3.96 -28.65 -0.23
N ARG A 126 -4.35 -28.45 1.04
CA ARG A 126 -4.14 -27.15 1.71
C ARG A 126 -2.65 -26.82 1.84
N ASP A 127 -1.83 -27.82 2.12
CA ASP A 127 -0.38 -27.68 2.28
C ASP A 127 0.32 -27.32 0.97
N ASP A 128 -0.09 -27.90 -0.15
CA ASP A 128 0.49 -27.56 -1.46
C ASP A 128 0.21 -26.10 -1.82
N LEU A 129 -1.03 -25.66 -1.61
CA LEU A 129 -1.44 -24.28 -1.82
C LEU A 129 -0.62 -23.32 -0.93
N PHE A 130 -0.46 -23.67 0.35
CA PHE A 130 0.34 -22.90 1.28
C PHE A 130 1.79 -22.78 0.82
N LYS A 131 2.45 -23.90 0.48
CA LYS A 131 3.86 -23.90 0.05
C LYS A 131 4.09 -23.02 -1.19
N ILE A 132 3.18 -23.09 -2.16
CA ILE A 132 3.27 -22.26 -3.37
C ILE A 132 3.13 -20.78 -3.04
N ASN A 133 2.06 -20.39 -2.33
CA ASN A 133 1.81 -18.98 -2.05
C ASN A 133 2.81 -18.40 -1.03
N ALA A 134 3.30 -19.21 -0.08
CA ALA A 134 4.39 -18.84 0.82
C ALA A 134 5.66 -18.47 0.05
N SER A 135 6.04 -19.29 -0.93
CA SER A 135 7.22 -19.03 -1.77
C SER A 135 7.05 -17.75 -2.60
N ILE A 136 5.88 -17.56 -3.21
CA ILE A 136 5.56 -16.34 -3.98
C ILE A 136 5.65 -15.10 -3.10
N VAL A 137 4.96 -15.08 -1.95
CA VAL A 137 4.96 -13.93 -1.03
C VAL A 137 6.35 -13.63 -0.51
N ALA A 138 7.12 -14.66 -0.12
CA ALA A 138 8.49 -14.47 0.35
C ALA A 138 9.37 -13.83 -0.73
N SER A 139 9.31 -14.32 -1.97
CA SER A 139 10.10 -13.78 -3.09
C SER A 139 9.73 -12.33 -3.41
N LEU A 140 8.44 -12.01 -3.47
CA LEU A 140 7.99 -10.63 -3.73
C LEU A 140 8.39 -9.69 -2.58
N THR A 141 8.29 -10.15 -1.33
CA THR A 141 8.68 -9.37 -0.14
C THR A 141 10.18 -9.07 -0.12
N VAL A 142 11.03 -9.98 -0.61
CA VAL A 142 12.46 -9.70 -0.81
C VAL A 142 12.66 -8.52 -1.76
N GLY A 143 11.95 -8.49 -2.89
CA GLY A 143 12.00 -7.36 -3.82
C GLY A 143 11.52 -6.05 -3.20
N ILE A 144 10.48 -6.09 -2.35
CA ILE A 144 9.97 -4.92 -1.62
C ILE A 144 11.05 -4.38 -0.68
N ALA A 145 11.67 -5.26 0.10
CA ALA A 145 12.73 -4.89 1.02
C ALA A 145 13.92 -4.20 0.33
N GLU A 146 14.21 -4.59 -0.92
CA GLU A 146 15.34 -4.07 -1.71
C GLU A 146 15.02 -2.76 -2.44
N SER A 147 13.79 -2.59 -2.92
CA SER A 147 13.44 -1.47 -3.82
C SER A 147 12.59 -0.38 -3.15
N CYS A 148 11.70 -0.75 -2.22
CA CYS A 148 10.81 0.19 -1.52
C CYS A 148 10.57 -0.22 -0.06
N PRO A 149 11.61 -0.28 0.80
CA PRO A 149 11.49 -0.77 2.17
C PRO A 149 10.53 0.04 3.06
N ASN A 150 10.21 1.28 2.66
CA ASN A 150 9.28 2.15 3.37
C ASN A 150 7.84 2.07 2.84
N ALA A 151 7.55 1.24 1.83
CA ALA A 151 6.19 1.12 1.31
C ALA A 151 5.24 0.51 2.35
N LEU A 152 3.97 0.90 2.29
CA LEU A 152 2.89 0.11 2.86
C LEU A 152 2.76 -1.19 2.07
N VAL A 153 2.61 -2.33 2.75
CA VAL A 153 2.52 -3.66 2.14
C VAL A 153 1.21 -4.31 2.56
N ALA A 154 0.32 -4.48 1.58
CA ALA A 154 -1.01 -5.07 1.75
C ALA A 154 -1.05 -6.49 1.17
N ILE A 155 -1.15 -7.50 2.02
CA ILE A 155 -1.14 -8.91 1.60
C ILE A 155 -2.57 -9.42 1.43
N ILE A 156 -2.90 -9.81 0.19
CA ILE A 156 -4.16 -10.48 -0.15
C ILE A 156 -3.93 -11.99 -0.34
N SER A 157 -2.71 -12.40 -0.67
CA SER A 157 -2.31 -13.78 -0.92
C SER A 157 -2.73 -14.71 0.23
N ASN A 158 -3.60 -15.67 -0.09
CA ASN A 158 -4.03 -16.68 0.87
C ASN A 158 -2.98 -17.76 1.10
N PRO A 159 -2.92 -18.37 2.30
CA PRO A 159 -3.68 -18.02 3.49
C PRO A 159 -3.05 -16.84 4.26
N VAL A 160 -3.82 -15.75 4.46
CA VAL A 160 -3.34 -14.50 5.08
C VAL A 160 -2.73 -14.73 6.46
N ASN A 161 -3.33 -15.62 7.27
CA ASN A 161 -2.84 -15.98 8.60
C ASN A 161 -1.42 -16.57 8.61
N SER A 162 -0.88 -16.95 7.45
CA SER A 162 0.48 -17.48 7.33
C SER A 162 1.36 -16.63 6.42
N THR A 163 0.81 -16.03 5.36
CA THR A 163 1.58 -15.18 4.43
C THR A 163 2.01 -13.85 5.06
N VAL A 164 1.21 -13.25 5.94
CA VAL A 164 1.61 -12.03 6.69
C VAL A 164 2.79 -12.31 7.63
N PRO A 165 2.77 -13.33 8.50
CA PRO A 165 3.95 -13.71 9.29
C PRO A 165 5.19 -14.02 8.45
N ILE A 166 5.03 -14.67 7.29
CA ILE A 166 6.15 -14.95 6.38
C ILE A 166 6.78 -13.65 5.88
N ALA A 167 5.98 -12.71 5.40
CA ALA A 167 6.47 -11.42 4.94
C ALA A 167 7.17 -10.64 6.08
N ALA A 168 6.60 -10.66 7.29
CA ALA A 168 7.21 -10.06 8.47
C ALA A 168 8.62 -10.64 8.74
N GLU A 169 8.78 -11.97 8.70
CA GLU A 169 10.08 -12.60 8.92
C GLU A 169 11.09 -12.30 7.80
N VAL A 170 10.65 -12.20 6.54
CA VAL A 170 11.50 -11.76 5.43
C VAL A 170 11.99 -10.32 5.66
N LEU A 171 11.09 -9.40 6.01
CA LEU A 171 11.43 -8.00 6.26
C LEU A 171 12.35 -7.86 7.49
N LYS A 172 12.15 -8.64 8.55
CA LYS A 172 13.03 -8.67 9.73
C LYS A 172 14.44 -9.09 9.35
N ARG A 173 14.58 -10.16 8.55
CA ARG A 173 15.88 -10.65 8.06
C ARG A 173 16.58 -9.62 7.17
N LYS A 174 15.82 -8.81 6.44
CA LYS A 174 16.33 -7.71 5.62
C LYS A 174 16.57 -6.41 6.40
N GLY A 175 16.20 -6.34 7.68
CA GLY A 175 16.42 -5.20 8.54
C GLY A 175 15.48 -4.01 8.30
N CYS A 176 14.35 -4.21 7.63
CA CYS A 176 13.41 -3.14 7.26
C CYS A 176 11.95 -3.39 7.73
N TYR A 177 11.75 -4.29 8.69
CA TYR A 177 10.42 -4.57 9.22
C TYR A 177 9.86 -3.40 10.04
N ASP A 178 8.70 -2.90 9.63
CA ASP A 178 7.88 -1.94 10.38
C ASP A 178 6.47 -2.55 10.56
N PRO A 179 6.05 -2.88 11.79
CA PRO A 179 4.73 -3.47 12.04
C PRO A 179 3.56 -2.54 11.68
N ALA A 180 3.79 -1.23 11.56
CA ALA A 180 2.75 -0.28 11.15
C ALA A 180 2.54 -0.24 9.63
N ARG A 181 3.40 -0.90 8.85
CA ARG A 181 3.41 -0.85 7.38
C ARG A 181 3.03 -2.16 6.70
N LEU A 182 2.99 -3.27 7.43
CA LEU A 182 2.60 -4.58 6.91
C LEU A 182 1.20 -4.96 7.42
N PHE A 183 0.26 -5.23 6.50
CA PHE A 183 -1.11 -5.59 6.84
C PHE A 183 -1.75 -6.56 5.84
#